data_AF-A0AAE2W1T5-F1
#
_entry.id   AF-A0AAE2W1T5-F1
#
_cell.length_a   1.000
_cell.length_b   1.000
_cell.length_c   1.000
_cell.angle_alpha   90.00
_cell.angle_beta   90.00
_cell.angle_gamma   90.00
#
_symmetry.space_group_name_H-M   'P 1'
#
loop_
_entity.id
_entity.type
_entity.pdbx_description
1 polymer ?
#
loop_
_entity_poly.entity_id
_entity_poly.type
_entity_poly.pdbx_seq_one_letter_code
_entity_poly.pdbx_strand_id
1 'polypeptide(L)'
;MSKAYRTVEARPNAQTLVKPGELVDLVEVTPLTLADRRIYNQLLENAWDAIEKPVTHVIAKSDLRGSHNSNDRVGASIERLMASIVKIQIMRDGEPAIERVQLLGGNVETARRDGLLEYEIPQRLRRIIKDSTVFARLQREVMFALSSKYALTLYEMVQKRGNLRWRSSEKFSLEDMRGVLGVPKGKLTSWSNLKLRAIDPAVEEVSVLSDFVVEVEPIKTGRRVTHIELRWWRKDAGGAAEVERELQFSKVGRKERVGARAETMRPRPSWLDAKGAALRSETYETVKLRFPGYDIYFVEGQWRAWAAGKPPARDPDKAYLAFFKTYAQNNPI
;
A
#
# COMPACT_ATOMS: atom_id res chain seq x y z
N MET A 1 25.79 3.67 14.50
CA MET A 1 24.39 3.32 14.16
C MET A 1 23.99 4.05 12.87
N SER A 2 23.91 3.35 11.74
CA SER A 2 23.30 3.91 10.53
C SER A 2 21.82 4.19 10.81
N LYS A 3 21.41 5.45 10.81
CA LYS A 3 20.01 5.85 11.03
C LYS A 3 19.16 5.25 9.90
N ALA A 4 18.23 4.37 10.23
CA ALA A 4 17.29 3.83 9.25
C ALA A 4 16.49 4.99 8.64
N TYR A 5 16.40 5.03 7.31
CA TYR A 5 15.64 6.05 6.57
C TYR A 5 14.19 6.05 7.06
N ARG A 6 13.72 7.21 7.54
CA ARG A 6 12.36 7.35 8.05
C ARG A 6 11.43 7.76 6.93
N THR A 7 10.21 7.27 6.94
CA THR A 7 9.19 7.62 5.95
C THR A 7 8.99 9.14 5.86
N VAL A 8 9.04 9.86 6.98
CA VAL A 8 8.93 11.33 7.03
C VAL A 8 10.08 12.08 6.33
N GLU A 9 11.21 11.42 6.08
CA GLU A 9 12.34 11.98 5.32
C GLU A 9 12.10 11.90 3.80
N ALA A 10 11.07 11.15 3.37
CA ALA A 10 10.67 11.08 1.96
C ALA A 10 10.01 12.38 1.53
N ARG A 11 10.58 13.01 0.51
CA ARG A 11 9.97 14.20 -0.09
C ARG A 11 8.92 13.78 -1.14
N PRO A 12 7.65 14.19 -1.00
CA PRO A 12 6.71 14.17 -2.11
C PRO A 12 7.17 15.16 -3.17
N ASN A 13 6.65 15.03 -4.39
CA ASN A 13 6.80 16.02 -5.44
C ASN A 13 5.42 16.47 -5.91
N ALA A 14 5.34 17.43 -6.85
CA ALA A 14 4.06 17.95 -7.36
C ALA A 14 3.15 16.87 -7.98
N GLN A 15 3.67 15.69 -8.32
CA GLN A 15 2.91 14.59 -8.95
C GLN A 15 2.67 13.38 -8.03
N THR A 16 3.39 13.27 -6.92
CA THR A 16 3.31 12.12 -6.00
C THR A 16 3.10 12.52 -4.55
N LEU A 17 2.37 11.68 -3.82
CA LEU A 17 2.21 11.75 -2.36
C LEU A 17 2.88 10.52 -1.71
N VAL A 18 3.29 10.67 -0.45
CA VAL A 18 3.89 9.60 0.35
C VAL A 18 2.86 9.12 1.38
N LYS A 19 2.65 7.81 1.46
CA LYS A 19 1.76 7.18 2.44
C LYS A 19 2.54 6.14 3.26
N PRO A 20 2.67 6.32 4.59
CA PRO A 20 3.30 5.35 5.47
C PRO A 20 2.69 3.95 5.33
N GLY A 21 3.54 2.93 5.38
CA GLY A 21 3.17 1.55 5.09
C GLY A 21 2.15 0.98 6.06
N GLU A 22 2.12 1.48 7.28
CA GLU A 22 1.15 1.17 8.33
C GLU A 22 -0.25 1.72 7.98
N LEU A 23 -0.30 2.84 7.26
CA LEU A 23 -1.55 3.42 6.77
C LEU A 23 -2.05 2.79 5.47
N VAL A 24 -1.16 2.09 4.74
CA VAL A 24 -1.53 1.27 3.57
C VAL A 24 -2.17 -0.04 4.02
N ASP A 25 -1.58 -0.69 5.02
CA ASP A 25 -2.01 -2.00 5.50
C ASP A 25 -3.02 -1.94 6.67
N LEU A 26 -3.57 -0.75 6.96
CA LEU A 26 -4.57 -0.59 8.01
C LEU A 26 -5.83 -1.39 7.71
N VAL A 27 -6.51 -1.84 8.75
CA VAL A 27 -7.81 -2.53 8.65
C VAL A 27 -8.92 -1.58 9.09
N GLU A 28 -9.83 -1.28 8.17
CA GLU A 28 -10.99 -0.44 8.42
C GLU A 28 -12.03 -1.18 9.27
N VAL A 29 -12.42 -0.60 10.41
CA VAL A 29 -13.61 -1.06 11.15
C VAL A 29 -14.87 -0.43 10.56
N THR A 30 -14.78 0.87 10.24
CA THR A 30 -15.83 1.63 9.56
C THR A 30 -15.52 1.70 8.06
N PRO A 31 -16.37 1.17 7.17
CA PRO A 31 -16.09 1.17 5.74
C PRO A 31 -16.03 2.58 5.17
N LEU A 32 -14.90 2.93 4.55
CA LEU A 32 -14.75 4.19 3.82
C LEU A 32 -15.17 4.05 2.35
N THR A 33 -15.61 5.14 1.77
CA THR A 33 -15.82 5.27 0.31
C THR A 33 -14.52 5.64 -0.40
N LEU A 34 -14.51 5.57 -1.74
CA LEU A 34 -13.37 6.04 -2.53
C LEU A 34 -13.10 7.54 -2.31
N ALA A 35 -14.16 8.35 -2.16
CA ALA A 35 -14.04 9.78 -1.90
C ALA A 35 -13.37 10.04 -0.54
N ASP A 36 -13.80 9.33 0.51
CA ASP A 36 -13.23 9.47 1.85
C ASP A 36 -11.73 9.14 1.85
N ARG A 37 -11.32 8.05 1.17
CA ARG A 37 -9.91 7.65 1.07
C ARG A 37 -9.05 8.66 0.29
N ARG A 38 -9.60 9.25 -0.77
CA ARG A 38 -8.91 10.32 -1.52
C ARG A 38 -8.74 11.57 -0.69
N ILE A 39 -9.81 12.03 -0.05
CA ILE A 39 -9.77 13.18 0.85
C ILE A 39 -8.74 12.91 1.95
N TYR A 40 -8.74 11.73 2.56
CA TYR A 40 -7.74 11.38 3.55
C TYR A 40 -6.31 11.44 3.02
N ASN A 41 -6.04 10.89 1.83
CA ASN A 41 -4.71 10.98 1.21
C ASN A 41 -4.31 12.44 0.92
N GLN A 42 -5.24 13.31 0.51
CA GLN A 42 -4.99 14.74 0.32
C GLN A 42 -4.72 15.47 1.64
N LEU A 43 -5.41 15.11 2.73
CA LEU A 43 -5.15 15.65 4.06
C LEU A 43 -3.76 15.23 4.58
N LEU A 44 -3.36 13.98 4.34
CA LEU A 44 -2.01 13.51 4.68
C LEU A 44 -0.93 14.26 3.87
N GLU A 45 -1.18 14.47 2.59
CA GLU A 45 -0.30 15.20 1.69
C GLU A 45 -0.12 16.66 2.14
N ASN A 46 -1.21 17.37 2.41
CA ASN A 46 -1.18 18.76 2.88
C ASN A 46 -0.49 18.89 4.25
N ALA A 47 -0.63 17.89 5.11
CA ALA A 47 0.00 17.88 6.42
C ALA A 47 1.49 17.51 6.40
N TRP A 48 2.02 16.99 5.28
CA TRP A 48 3.26 16.20 5.26
C TRP A 48 4.46 16.86 5.95
N ASP A 49 4.74 18.13 5.67
CA ASP A 49 5.90 18.86 6.20
C ASP A 49 5.85 19.05 7.72
N ALA A 50 4.66 18.96 8.32
CA ALA A 50 4.44 19.10 9.76
C ALA A 50 3.69 17.91 10.36
N ILE A 51 3.60 16.78 9.64
CA ILE A 51 2.67 15.68 9.98
C ILE A 51 2.97 15.01 11.32
N GLU A 52 4.22 15.07 11.78
CA GLU A 52 4.62 14.56 13.10
C GLU A 52 4.33 15.55 14.25
N LYS A 53 4.12 16.84 13.93
CA LYS A 53 3.99 17.91 14.91
C LYS A 53 2.55 18.00 15.45
N PRO A 54 2.36 18.36 16.73
CA PRO A 54 1.03 18.59 17.30
C PRO A 54 0.49 19.96 16.89
N VAL A 55 0.17 20.12 15.61
CA VAL A 55 -0.30 21.41 15.04
C VAL A 55 -1.61 21.23 14.29
N THR A 56 -2.34 22.32 14.13
CA THR A 56 -3.48 22.41 13.24
C THR A 56 -2.99 22.60 11.80
N HIS A 57 -3.54 21.81 10.88
CA HIS A 57 -3.31 21.94 9.46
C HIS A 57 -4.49 22.66 8.81
N VAL A 58 -4.24 23.38 7.72
CA VAL A 58 -5.25 24.16 7.01
C VAL A 58 -5.21 23.77 5.54
N ILE A 59 -6.38 23.54 4.93
CA ILE A 59 -6.52 23.28 3.49
C ILE A 59 -7.79 23.94 2.95
N ALA A 60 -7.75 24.39 1.70
CA ALA A 60 -8.95 24.90 1.04
C ALA A 60 -9.92 23.76 0.71
N LYS A 61 -11.23 23.95 0.95
CA LYS A 61 -12.23 22.93 0.62
C LYS A 61 -12.33 22.65 -0.88
N SER A 62 -11.96 23.65 -1.70
CA SER A 62 -11.83 23.51 -3.15
C SER A 62 -10.88 22.41 -3.58
N ASP A 63 -9.87 22.10 -2.76
CA ASP A 63 -8.83 21.15 -3.11
C ASP A 63 -9.29 19.71 -2.80
N LEU A 64 -10.20 19.56 -1.81
CA LEU A 64 -10.74 18.27 -1.38
C LEU A 64 -11.92 17.76 -2.24
N ARG A 65 -12.63 18.64 -2.96
CA ARG A 65 -13.85 18.27 -3.71
C ARG A 65 -13.57 17.48 -5.00
N GLY A 66 -12.32 17.39 -5.44
CA GLY A 66 -11.95 16.78 -6.72
C GLY A 66 -12.62 17.47 -7.91
N SER A 67 -13.15 16.70 -8.86
CA SER A 67 -13.84 17.23 -10.05
C SER A 67 -15.29 17.70 -9.79
N HIS A 68 -15.74 17.73 -8.54
CA HIS A 68 -17.09 18.14 -8.21
C HIS A 68 -17.19 19.65 -8.00
N ASN A 69 -18.29 20.24 -8.45
CA ASN A 69 -18.52 21.67 -8.29
C ASN A 69 -18.99 22.05 -6.88
N SER A 70 -19.51 21.11 -6.08
CA SER A 70 -20.01 21.38 -4.71
C SER A 70 -19.15 20.71 -3.63
N ASN A 71 -19.13 21.33 -2.45
CA ASN A 71 -18.40 20.86 -1.27
C ASN A 71 -19.25 20.02 -0.33
N ASP A 72 -20.54 19.81 -0.63
CA ASP A 72 -21.48 19.07 0.23
C ASP A 72 -21.00 17.66 0.58
N ARG A 73 -20.21 17.05 -0.32
CA ARG A 73 -19.63 15.72 -0.11
C ARG A 73 -18.41 15.74 0.82
N VAL A 74 -17.71 16.88 0.92
CA VAL A 74 -16.50 17.03 1.73
C VAL A 74 -16.87 16.90 3.20
N GLY A 75 -17.85 17.65 3.70
CA GLY A 75 -18.29 17.58 5.10
C GLY A 75 -18.69 16.16 5.53
N ALA A 76 -19.52 15.48 4.73
CA ALA A 76 -19.91 14.09 5.00
C ALA A 76 -18.72 13.11 4.99
N SER A 77 -17.69 13.37 4.19
CA SER A 77 -16.44 12.61 4.21
C SER A 77 -15.61 12.90 5.46
N ILE A 78 -15.52 14.15 5.90
CA ILE A 78 -14.85 14.55 7.15
C ILE A 78 -15.49 13.85 8.35
N GLU A 79 -16.82 13.88 8.47
CA GLU A 79 -17.54 13.19 9.55
C GLU A 79 -17.27 11.67 9.55
N ARG A 80 -17.28 11.02 8.37
CA ARG A 80 -16.94 9.60 8.25
C ARG A 80 -15.50 9.31 8.64
N LEU A 81 -14.55 10.20 8.31
CA LEU A 81 -13.14 10.04 8.70
C LEU A 81 -12.94 10.22 10.21
N MET A 82 -13.66 11.15 10.85
CA MET A 82 -13.65 11.30 12.32
C MET A 82 -14.24 10.08 13.04
N ALA A 83 -15.33 9.53 12.51
CA ALA A 83 -16.01 8.36 13.07
C ALA A 83 -15.29 7.03 12.73
N SER A 84 -14.29 7.06 11.85
CA SER A 84 -13.57 5.86 11.43
C SER A 84 -12.55 5.45 12.48
N ILE A 85 -12.71 4.24 13.02
CA ILE A 85 -11.68 3.55 13.79
C ILE A 85 -10.97 2.57 12.85
N VAL A 86 -9.65 2.63 12.83
CA VAL A 86 -8.80 1.67 12.11
C VAL A 86 -7.95 0.86 13.09
N LYS A 87 -7.59 -0.35 12.67
CA LYS A 87 -6.65 -1.22 13.37
C LYS A 87 -5.33 -1.21 12.61
N ILE A 88 -4.25 -0.95 13.32
CA ILE A 88 -2.89 -0.96 12.77
C ILE A 88 -2.08 -1.99 13.56
N GLN A 89 -1.39 -2.87 12.84
CA GLN A 89 -0.43 -3.78 13.45
C GLN A 89 0.86 -3.00 13.74
N ILE A 90 1.33 -3.08 14.98
CA ILE A 90 2.54 -2.44 15.45
C ILE A 90 3.39 -3.44 16.23
N MET A 91 4.67 -3.14 16.39
CA MET A 91 5.54 -3.85 17.33
C MET A 91 5.63 -3.03 18.62
N ARG A 92 5.30 -3.65 19.75
CA ARG A 92 5.41 -3.03 21.08
C ARG A 92 6.23 -3.93 21.98
N ASP A 93 7.34 -3.40 22.50
CA ASP A 93 8.25 -4.14 23.37
C ASP A 93 8.74 -5.48 22.77
N GLY A 94 8.89 -5.52 21.44
CA GLY A 94 9.30 -6.70 20.69
C GLY A 94 8.17 -7.67 20.31
N GLU A 95 6.94 -7.42 20.77
CA GLU A 95 5.78 -8.28 20.51
C GLU A 95 4.79 -7.62 19.54
N PRO A 96 4.14 -8.40 18.64
CA PRO A 96 3.06 -7.90 17.80
C PRO A 96 1.87 -7.41 18.64
N ALA A 97 1.40 -6.20 18.36
CA ALA A 97 0.23 -5.61 19.00
C ALA A 97 -0.69 -4.93 17.98
N ILE A 98 -1.95 -4.75 18.36
CA ILE A 98 -2.95 -4.03 17.54
C ILE A 98 -3.26 -2.70 18.21
N GLU A 99 -2.89 -1.61 17.55
CA GLU A 99 -3.29 -0.27 17.94
C GLU A 99 -4.60 0.11 17.22
N ARG A 100 -5.53 0.73 17.96
CA ARG A 100 -6.78 1.27 17.43
C ARG A 100 -6.72 2.79 17.48
N VAL A 101 -7.02 3.42 16.36
CA VAL A 101 -6.89 4.87 16.23
C VAL A 101 -7.94 5.44 15.27
N GLN A 102 -8.33 6.69 15.48
CA GLN A 102 -9.15 7.44 14.53
C GLN A 102 -8.32 7.93 13.35
N LEU A 103 -8.93 8.13 12.19
CA LEU A 103 -8.21 8.67 11.02
C LEU A 103 -8.07 10.20 11.04
N LEU A 104 -9.03 10.91 11.62
CA LEU A 104 -9.04 12.37 11.65
C LEU A 104 -9.37 12.86 13.06
N GLY A 105 -8.65 13.88 13.52
CA GLY A 105 -8.84 14.51 14.82
C GLY A 105 -9.89 15.62 14.78
N GLY A 106 -9.81 16.52 15.77
CA GLY A 106 -10.64 17.73 15.81
C GLY A 106 -10.45 18.55 14.53
N ASN A 107 -11.53 19.17 14.07
CA ASN A 107 -11.52 20.03 12.89
C ASN A 107 -12.56 21.13 13.00
N VAL A 108 -12.33 22.21 12.25
CA VAL A 108 -13.24 23.35 12.08
C VAL A 108 -13.44 23.56 10.59
N GLU A 109 -14.69 23.42 10.14
CA GLU A 109 -15.07 23.70 8.76
C GLU A 109 -15.69 25.10 8.65
N THR A 110 -15.11 25.96 7.80
CA THR A 110 -15.70 27.27 7.52
C THR A 110 -17.04 27.11 6.79
N ALA A 111 -18.08 27.84 7.22
CA ALA A 111 -19.42 27.76 6.61
C ALA A 111 -19.49 28.22 5.14
N ARG A 112 -18.59 29.13 4.72
CA ARG A 112 -18.50 29.58 3.33
C ARG A 112 -18.17 28.42 2.39
N ARG A 113 -18.72 28.45 1.18
CA ARG A 113 -18.52 27.39 0.19
C ARG A 113 -17.05 27.21 -0.15
N ASP A 114 -16.34 28.28 -0.48
CA ASP A 114 -14.90 28.35 -0.79
C ASP A 114 -14.01 28.47 0.47
N GLY A 115 -14.56 28.18 1.64
CA GLY A 115 -13.86 28.32 2.91
C GLY A 115 -12.76 27.28 3.14
N LEU A 116 -12.16 27.37 4.33
CA LEU A 116 -11.06 26.51 4.77
C LEU A 116 -11.58 25.37 5.66
N LEU A 117 -10.83 24.27 5.65
CA LEU A 117 -10.89 23.22 6.66
C LEU A 117 -9.61 23.29 7.50
N GLU A 118 -9.79 23.48 8.79
CA GLU A 118 -8.73 23.32 9.79
C GLU A 118 -8.87 21.93 10.41
N TYR A 119 -7.79 21.17 10.53
CA TYR A 119 -7.85 19.79 11.02
C TYR A 119 -6.57 19.35 11.75
N GLU A 120 -6.71 18.36 12.63
CA GLU A 120 -5.59 17.76 13.34
C GLU A 120 -5.38 16.29 12.96
N ILE A 121 -4.12 15.86 12.90
CA ILE A 121 -3.77 14.44 12.85
C ILE A 121 -3.70 13.88 14.27
N PRO A 122 -4.47 12.82 14.60
CA PRO A 122 -4.48 12.22 15.93
C PRO A 122 -3.08 11.87 16.44
N GLN A 123 -2.80 12.15 17.72
CA GLN A 123 -1.47 11.96 18.32
C GLN A 123 -0.90 10.56 18.09
N ARG A 124 -1.73 9.52 18.20
CA ARG A 124 -1.33 8.12 17.97
C ARG A 124 -0.90 7.90 16.51
N LEU A 125 -1.65 8.44 15.55
CA LEU A 125 -1.26 8.39 14.13
C LEU A 125 0.07 9.11 13.88
N ARG A 126 0.27 10.30 14.45
CA ARG A 126 1.54 11.03 14.29
C ARG A 126 2.75 10.21 14.75
N ARG A 127 2.63 9.46 15.85
CA ARG A 127 3.68 8.55 16.33
C ARG A 127 3.95 7.41 15.35
N ILE A 128 2.89 6.73 14.88
CA ILE A 128 3.01 5.66 13.88
C ILE A 128 3.68 6.16 12.60
N ILE A 129 3.27 7.33 12.10
CA ILE A 129 3.82 7.95 10.89
C ILE A 129 5.30 8.28 11.08
N LYS A 130 5.66 8.84 12.24
CA LYS A 130 7.05 9.20 12.59
C LYS A 130 7.98 7.99 12.64
N ASP A 131 7.49 6.88 13.18
CA ASP A 131 8.29 5.67 13.36
C ASP A 131 8.37 4.79 12.10
N SER A 132 7.47 5.03 11.13
CA SER A 132 7.42 4.31 9.86
C SER A 132 8.75 4.35 9.07
N THR A 133 9.10 3.21 8.47
CA THR A 133 10.31 3.06 7.62
C THR A 133 10.01 2.52 6.22
N VAL A 134 8.75 2.21 5.95
CA VAL A 134 8.26 1.71 4.66
C VAL A 134 7.11 2.60 4.22
N PHE A 135 7.05 2.94 2.94
CA PHE A 135 5.98 3.80 2.42
C PHE A 135 5.60 3.42 1.00
N ALA A 136 4.37 3.75 0.63
CA ALA A 136 3.91 3.79 -0.74
C ALA A 136 4.11 5.20 -1.31
N ARG A 137 4.56 5.29 -2.56
CA ARG A 137 4.56 6.55 -3.32
C ARG A 137 3.43 6.51 -4.33
N LEU A 138 2.38 7.30 -4.12
CA LEU A 138 1.19 7.29 -4.96
C LEU A 138 1.27 8.42 -5.98
N GLN A 139 1.05 8.12 -7.25
CA GLN A 139 0.89 9.12 -8.31
C GLN A 139 -0.53 9.69 -8.22
N ARG A 140 -0.65 11.03 -8.14
CA ARG A 140 -1.95 11.71 -7.99
C ARG A 140 -2.89 11.38 -9.13
N GLU A 141 -2.39 11.40 -10.36
CA GLU A 141 -3.17 11.11 -11.56
C GLU A 141 -3.77 9.71 -11.53
N VAL A 142 -2.97 8.70 -11.18
CA VAL A 142 -3.45 7.31 -11.01
C VAL A 142 -4.48 7.23 -9.88
N MET A 143 -4.18 7.81 -8.72
CA MET A 143 -5.09 7.81 -7.56
C MET A 143 -6.47 8.37 -7.92
N PHE A 144 -6.54 9.46 -8.70
CA PHE A 144 -7.79 10.08 -9.15
C PHE A 144 -8.43 9.38 -10.35
N ALA A 145 -7.63 8.68 -11.17
CA ALA A 145 -8.10 7.92 -12.31
C ALA A 145 -8.86 6.65 -11.92
N LEU A 146 -8.47 5.98 -10.83
CA LEU A 146 -9.13 4.78 -10.32
C LEU A 146 -10.62 5.04 -10.00
N SER A 147 -11.48 4.03 -10.05
CA SER A 147 -12.94 4.19 -9.90
C SER A 147 -13.52 3.36 -8.77
N SER A 148 -12.74 2.43 -8.23
CA SER A 148 -13.10 1.62 -7.08
C SER A 148 -12.22 1.92 -5.86
N LYS A 149 -12.82 1.90 -4.67
CA LYS A 149 -12.04 1.93 -3.42
C LYS A 149 -11.11 0.72 -3.30
N TYR A 150 -11.53 -0.43 -3.83
CA TYR A 150 -10.72 -1.65 -3.83
C TYR A 150 -9.50 -1.50 -4.75
N ALA A 151 -9.67 -0.86 -5.90
CA ALA A 151 -8.57 -0.56 -6.81
C ALA A 151 -7.58 0.43 -6.20
N LEU A 152 -8.07 1.48 -5.51
CA LEU A 152 -7.20 2.39 -4.76
C LEU A 152 -6.36 1.67 -3.70
N THR A 153 -6.98 0.82 -2.87
CA THR A 153 -6.23 0.05 -1.88
C THR A 153 -5.24 -0.92 -2.51
N LEU A 154 -5.64 -1.64 -3.56
CA LEU A 154 -4.75 -2.57 -4.24
C LEU A 154 -3.54 -1.83 -4.86
N TYR A 155 -3.78 -0.66 -5.45
CA TYR A 155 -2.72 0.22 -5.94
C TYR A 155 -1.78 0.66 -4.81
N GLU A 156 -2.31 1.10 -3.67
CA GLU A 156 -1.49 1.46 -2.50
C GLU A 156 -0.65 0.29 -2.00
N MET A 157 -1.24 -0.91 -1.90
CA MET A 157 -0.55 -2.14 -1.49
C MET A 157 0.61 -2.47 -2.43
N VAL A 158 0.41 -2.33 -3.74
CA VAL A 158 1.43 -2.56 -4.76
C VAL A 158 2.49 -1.47 -4.74
N GLN A 159 2.14 -0.19 -4.60
CA GLN A 159 3.11 0.91 -4.51
C GLN A 159 4.03 0.80 -3.29
N LYS A 160 3.52 0.28 -2.16
CA LYS A 160 4.34 -0.05 -0.98
C LYS A 160 5.41 -1.11 -1.28
N ARG A 161 5.12 -2.03 -2.20
CA ARG A 161 5.88 -3.29 -2.42
C ARG A 161 6.63 -3.35 -3.75
N GLY A 162 6.25 -2.50 -4.71
CA GLY A 162 6.59 -2.64 -6.12
C GLY A 162 8.07 -2.48 -6.44
N ASN A 163 8.82 -1.81 -5.56
CA ASN A 163 10.26 -1.59 -5.71
C ASN A 163 11.11 -2.58 -4.91
N LEU A 164 10.51 -3.62 -4.31
CA LEU A 164 11.26 -4.67 -3.63
C LEU A 164 12.02 -5.52 -4.66
N ARG A 165 13.35 -5.58 -4.52
CA ARG A 165 14.25 -6.23 -5.50
C ARG A 165 14.03 -7.74 -5.63
N TRP A 166 13.65 -8.39 -4.54
CA TRP A 166 13.60 -9.85 -4.41
C TRP A 166 12.21 -10.38 -4.05
N ARG A 167 11.20 -9.52 -4.06
CA ARG A 167 9.82 -9.87 -3.74
C ARG A 167 8.86 -9.26 -4.74
N SER A 168 8.18 -10.14 -5.47
CA SER A 168 7.14 -9.82 -6.45
C SER A 168 5.81 -10.52 -6.12
N SER A 169 5.70 -11.14 -4.93
CA SER A 169 4.46 -11.69 -4.43
C SER A 169 4.35 -11.70 -2.91
N GLU A 170 3.13 -11.77 -2.40
CA GLU A 170 2.80 -11.86 -0.98
C GLU A 170 1.48 -12.60 -0.77
N LYS A 171 1.45 -13.45 0.26
CA LYS A 171 0.28 -14.22 0.63
C LYS A 171 -0.50 -13.50 1.71
N PHE A 172 -1.81 -13.44 1.55
CA PHE A 172 -2.74 -12.87 2.53
C PHE A 172 -3.80 -13.89 2.88
N SER A 173 -4.20 -13.95 4.15
CA SER A 173 -5.43 -14.67 4.50
C SER A 173 -6.62 -13.95 3.85
N LEU A 174 -7.69 -14.69 3.57
CA LEU A 174 -8.92 -14.07 3.06
C LEU A 174 -9.55 -13.10 4.05
N GLU A 175 -9.27 -13.25 5.35
CA GLU A 175 -9.75 -12.32 6.38
C GLU A 175 -8.99 -11.00 6.31
N ASP A 176 -7.65 -11.07 6.31
CA ASP A 176 -6.79 -9.88 6.24
C ASP A 176 -7.05 -9.09 4.97
N MET A 177 -7.15 -9.77 3.82
CA MET A 177 -7.42 -9.09 2.55
C MET A 177 -8.77 -8.35 2.58
N ARG A 178 -9.82 -8.94 3.17
CA ARG A 178 -11.12 -8.22 3.32
C ARG A 178 -11.00 -7.02 4.24
N GLY A 179 -10.24 -7.15 5.31
CA GLY A 179 -9.97 -6.07 6.25
C GLY A 179 -9.27 -4.89 5.59
N VAL A 180 -8.18 -5.14 4.88
CA VAL A 180 -7.40 -4.12 4.18
C VAL A 180 -8.19 -3.48 3.04
N LEU A 181 -8.92 -4.28 2.24
CA LEU A 181 -9.81 -3.75 1.19
C LEU A 181 -10.96 -2.90 1.75
N GLY A 182 -11.23 -2.96 3.06
CA GLY A 182 -12.36 -2.27 3.71
C GLY A 182 -13.70 -2.86 3.28
N VAL A 183 -13.77 -4.18 3.13
CA VAL A 183 -15.02 -4.89 2.86
C VAL A 183 -15.89 -4.83 4.12
N PRO A 184 -17.14 -4.30 4.05
CA PRO A 184 -18.01 -4.25 5.22
C PRO A 184 -18.27 -5.63 5.84
N LYS A 185 -18.38 -5.70 7.16
CA LYS A 185 -18.69 -6.95 7.88
C LYS A 185 -19.94 -7.61 7.29
N GLY A 186 -19.85 -8.91 7.02
CA GLY A 186 -20.94 -9.69 6.42
C GLY A 186 -21.14 -9.51 4.91
N LYS A 187 -20.31 -8.72 4.22
CA LYS A 187 -20.31 -8.60 2.76
C LYS A 187 -19.17 -9.39 2.13
N LEU A 188 -19.36 -9.80 0.86
CA LEU A 188 -18.37 -10.53 0.06
C LEU A 188 -17.75 -11.73 0.80
N THR A 189 -18.59 -12.47 1.53
CA THR A 189 -18.16 -13.55 2.44
C THR A 189 -17.64 -14.78 1.68
N SER A 190 -18.16 -15.06 0.49
CA SER A 190 -17.65 -16.11 -0.39
C SER A 190 -16.45 -15.62 -1.20
N TRP A 191 -15.52 -16.53 -1.53
CA TRP A 191 -14.41 -16.23 -2.43
C TRP A 191 -14.91 -15.74 -3.80
N SER A 192 -15.92 -16.41 -4.37
CA SER A 192 -16.49 -16.05 -5.67
C SER A 192 -16.99 -14.60 -5.70
N ASN A 193 -17.75 -14.18 -4.67
CA ASN A 193 -18.24 -12.79 -4.59
C ASN A 193 -17.10 -11.78 -4.37
N LEU A 194 -16.13 -12.11 -3.52
CA LEU A 194 -14.97 -11.24 -3.29
C LEU A 194 -14.16 -11.07 -4.58
N LYS A 195 -13.92 -12.17 -5.30
CA LYS A 195 -13.19 -12.19 -6.56
C LYS A 195 -13.89 -11.32 -7.61
N LEU A 196 -15.15 -11.63 -7.90
CA LEU A 196 -15.94 -10.97 -8.95
C LEU A 196 -16.21 -9.48 -8.67
N ARG A 197 -16.47 -9.09 -7.41
CA ARG A 197 -16.95 -7.74 -7.08
C ARG A 197 -15.85 -6.79 -6.59
N ALA A 198 -14.71 -7.30 -6.14
CA ALA A 198 -13.66 -6.49 -5.57
C ALA A 198 -12.30 -6.73 -6.21
N ILE A 199 -11.84 -7.99 -6.26
CA ILE A 199 -10.47 -8.30 -6.68
C ILE A 199 -10.31 -8.14 -8.19
N ASP A 200 -11.12 -8.80 -9.02
CA ASP A 200 -10.95 -8.76 -10.47
C ASP A 200 -11.07 -7.33 -11.01
N PRO A 201 -12.11 -6.54 -10.65
CA PRO A 201 -12.19 -5.16 -11.10
C PRO A 201 -11.01 -4.30 -10.63
N ALA A 202 -10.49 -4.55 -9.43
CA ALA A 202 -9.33 -3.82 -8.91
C ALA A 202 -8.05 -4.21 -9.65
N VAL A 203 -7.84 -5.50 -9.91
CA VAL A 203 -6.69 -6.02 -10.64
C VAL A 203 -6.65 -5.46 -12.06
N GLU A 204 -7.78 -5.48 -12.77
CA GLU A 204 -7.89 -4.91 -14.11
C GLU A 204 -7.55 -3.42 -14.12
N GLU A 205 -8.17 -2.66 -13.22
CA GLU A 205 -8.02 -1.20 -13.18
C GLU A 205 -6.61 -0.77 -12.79
N VAL A 206 -6.03 -1.38 -11.75
CA VAL A 206 -4.66 -1.09 -11.31
C VAL A 206 -3.65 -1.52 -12.36
N SER A 207 -3.84 -2.68 -12.97
CA SER A 207 -2.93 -3.12 -14.01
C SER A 207 -2.99 -2.18 -15.20
N VAL A 208 -4.15 -1.63 -15.59
CA VAL A 208 -4.23 -0.71 -16.74
C VAL A 208 -3.63 0.66 -16.41
N LEU A 209 -3.97 1.22 -15.25
CA LEU A 209 -3.69 2.63 -14.92
C LEU A 209 -2.38 2.86 -14.17
N SER A 210 -1.62 1.81 -13.84
CA SER A 210 -0.35 1.95 -13.12
C SER A 210 0.83 1.33 -13.85
N ASP A 211 2.03 1.67 -13.37
CA ASP A 211 3.31 1.12 -13.82
C ASP A 211 3.48 -0.38 -13.54
N PHE A 212 2.51 -1.02 -12.87
CA PHE A 212 2.55 -2.42 -12.48
C PHE A 212 1.48 -3.22 -13.20
N VAL A 213 1.82 -4.47 -13.51
CA VAL A 213 0.81 -5.51 -13.72
C VAL A 213 0.62 -6.23 -12.39
N VAL A 214 -0.62 -6.56 -12.07
CA VAL A 214 -1.03 -7.17 -10.80
C VAL A 214 -1.81 -8.43 -11.09
N GLU A 215 -1.59 -9.47 -10.28
CA GLU A 215 -2.38 -10.70 -10.32
C GLU A 215 -2.77 -11.11 -8.90
N VAL A 216 -3.92 -11.79 -8.78
CA VAL A 216 -4.36 -12.38 -7.51
C VAL A 216 -4.82 -13.82 -7.74
N GLU A 217 -4.09 -14.77 -7.15
CA GLU A 217 -4.39 -16.20 -7.26
C GLU A 217 -4.94 -16.79 -5.96
N PRO A 218 -5.99 -17.63 -5.99
CA PRO A 218 -6.49 -18.30 -4.81
C PRO A 218 -5.59 -19.45 -4.35
N ILE A 219 -5.35 -19.53 -3.05
CA ILE A 219 -4.69 -20.67 -2.40
C ILE A 219 -5.74 -21.45 -1.62
N LYS A 220 -5.85 -22.76 -1.93
CA LYS A 220 -6.83 -23.65 -1.32
C LYS A 220 -6.22 -24.49 -0.19
N THR A 221 -7.02 -24.72 0.84
CA THR A 221 -6.80 -25.77 1.85
C THR A 221 -7.97 -26.74 1.77
N GLY A 222 -7.71 -27.93 1.23
CA GLY A 222 -8.77 -28.83 0.78
C GLY A 222 -9.62 -28.18 -0.31
N ARG A 223 -10.95 -28.12 -0.12
CA ARG A 223 -11.88 -27.52 -1.09
C ARG A 223 -12.06 -26.00 -0.92
N ARG A 224 -11.63 -25.43 0.21
CA ARG A 224 -11.88 -24.03 0.57
C ARG A 224 -10.68 -23.16 0.18
N VAL A 225 -10.95 -22.00 -0.39
CA VAL A 225 -9.93 -20.94 -0.50
C VAL A 225 -9.72 -20.36 0.89
N THR A 226 -8.48 -20.34 1.36
CA THR A 226 -8.11 -19.83 2.69
C THR A 226 -7.23 -18.60 2.59
N HIS A 227 -6.43 -18.53 1.54
CA HIS A 227 -5.50 -17.44 1.27
C HIS A 227 -5.58 -17.03 -0.19
N ILE A 228 -4.94 -15.92 -0.50
CA ILE A 228 -4.61 -15.51 -1.86
C ILE A 228 -3.14 -15.18 -1.94
N GLU A 229 -2.59 -15.26 -3.13
CA GLU A 229 -1.29 -14.69 -3.47
C GLU A 229 -1.49 -13.46 -4.34
N LEU A 230 -1.12 -12.29 -3.83
CA LEU A 230 -0.99 -11.06 -4.62
C LEU A 230 0.39 -11.09 -5.30
N ARG A 231 0.43 -10.85 -6.61
CA ARG A 231 1.66 -10.81 -7.42
C ARG A 231 1.74 -9.48 -8.15
N TRP A 232 2.95 -8.97 -8.35
CA TRP A 232 3.18 -7.70 -9.05
C TRP A 232 4.51 -7.70 -9.80
N TRP A 233 4.55 -7.01 -10.94
CA TRP A 233 5.79 -6.70 -11.66
C TRP A 233 5.65 -5.40 -12.44
N ARG A 234 6.78 -4.72 -12.65
CA ARG A 234 6.78 -3.48 -13.42
C ARG A 234 6.55 -3.75 -14.90
N LYS A 235 5.80 -2.86 -15.52
CA LYS A 235 5.70 -2.77 -16.98
C LYS A 235 7.04 -2.33 -17.56
N ASP A 236 7.26 -2.73 -18.80
CA ASP A 236 8.37 -2.22 -19.61
C ASP A 236 8.06 -0.82 -20.14
N ALA A 237 8.98 -0.25 -20.93
CA ALA A 237 8.80 1.09 -21.49
C ALA A 237 7.54 1.21 -22.37
N GLY A 238 7.18 0.15 -23.11
CA GLY A 238 5.96 0.10 -23.90
C GLY A 238 4.71 0.19 -23.04
N GLY A 239 4.63 -0.63 -21.98
CA GLY A 239 3.51 -0.59 -21.04
C GLY A 239 3.42 0.74 -20.26
N ALA A 240 4.54 1.39 -19.95
CA ALA A 240 4.52 2.72 -19.33
C ALA A 240 3.91 3.78 -20.26
N ALA A 241 4.25 3.75 -21.56
CA ALA A 241 3.65 4.65 -22.55
C ALA A 241 2.15 4.40 -22.74
N GLU A 242 1.68 3.15 -22.56
CA GLU A 242 0.25 2.83 -22.57
C GLU A 242 -0.48 3.39 -21.35
N VAL A 243 0.12 3.33 -20.17
CA VAL A 243 -0.43 3.94 -18.93
C VAL A 243 -0.64 5.42 -19.13
N GLU A 244 0.38 6.12 -19.62
CA GLU A 244 0.33 7.56 -19.87
C GLU A 244 -0.84 7.90 -20.81
N ARG A 245 -0.95 7.20 -21.94
CA ARG A 245 -2.08 7.38 -22.87
C ARG A 245 -3.43 7.13 -22.20
N GLU A 246 -3.54 6.11 -21.36
CA GLU A 246 -4.80 5.82 -20.68
C GLU A 246 -5.19 6.90 -19.67
N LEU A 247 -4.24 7.46 -18.93
CA LEU A 247 -4.51 8.56 -17.99
C LEU A 247 -5.05 9.81 -18.68
N GLN A 248 -4.65 10.06 -19.94
CA GLN A 248 -5.17 11.18 -20.75
C GLN A 248 -6.61 10.98 -21.24
N PHE A 249 -7.14 9.75 -21.25
CA PHE A 249 -8.50 9.50 -21.73
C PHE A 249 -9.59 9.77 -20.69
N SER A 250 -10.77 10.16 -21.18
CA SER A 250 -11.96 10.35 -20.34
C SER A 250 -12.34 9.07 -19.61
N LYS A 251 -12.89 9.22 -18.39
CA LYS A 251 -13.31 8.09 -17.55
C LYS A 251 -14.27 7.14 -18.26
N VAL A 252 -15.20 7.69 -19.04
CA VAL A 252 -16.21 6.90 -19.78
C VAL A 252 -15.53 6.03 -20.84
N GLY A 253 -14.66 6.63 -21.66
CA GLY A 253 -13.91 5.90 -22.68
C GLY A 253 -12.93 4.88 -22.10
N ARG A 254 -12.35 5.16 -20.92
CA ARG A 254 -11.50 4.20 -20.20
C ARG A 254 -12.26 2.95 -19.79
N LYS A 255 -13.45 3.09 -19.21
CA LYS A 255 -14.23 1.96 -18.70
C LYS A 255 -14.56 0.93 -19.79
N GLU A 256 -14.80 1.38 -21.02
CA GLU A 256 -15.05 0.51 -22.17
C GLU A 256 -13.79 -0.25 -22.63
N ARG A 257 -12.60 0.35 -22.48
CA ARG A 257 -11.31 -0.23 -22.92
C ARG A 257 -10.63 -1.09 -21.88
N VAL A 258 -10.85 -0.85 -20.58
CA VAL A 258 -10.22 -1.61 -19.48
C VAL A 258 -10.55 -3.10 -19.59
N GLY A 259 -11.81 -3.46 -19.84
CA GLY A 259 -12.23 -4.85 -19.96
C GLY A 259 -11.56 -5.60 -21.11
N ALA A 260 -11.45 -4.98 -22.29
CA ALA A 260 -10.81 -5.59 -23.46
C ALA A 260 -9.27 -5.67 -23.34
N ARG A 261 -8.63 -4.78 -22.57
CA ARG A 261 -7.17 -4.71 -22.45
C ARG A 261 -6.58 -5.59 -21.36
N ALA A 262 -7.32 -5.84 -20.27
CA ALA A 262 -6.85 -6.73 -19.20
C ALA A 262 -6.50 -8.13 -19.73
N GLU A 263 -7.20 -8.60 -20.76
CA GLU A 263 -6.95 -9.89 -21.43
C GLU A 263 -5.64 -9.94 -22.24
N THR A 264 -5.04 -8.78 -22.56
CA THR A 264 -3.83 -8.66 -23.42
C THR A 264 -2.57 -8.31 -22.65
N MET A 265 -2.62 -8.31 -21.32
CA MET A 265 -1.48 -7.97 -20.50
C MET A 265 -0.34 -8.98 -20.59
N ARG A 266 0.88 -8.46 -20.62
CA ARG A 266 2.07 -9.30 -20.71
C ARG A 266 2.16 -10.21 -19.48
N PRO A 267 2.47 -11.50 -19.67
CA PRO A 267 2.55 -12.46 -18.58
C PRO A 267 3.69 -12.11 -17.64
N ARG A 268 3.58 -12.62 -16.41
CA ARG A 268 4.63 -12.55 -15.40
C ARG A 268 5.96 -13.05 -15.98
N PRO A 269 7.04 -12.25 -15.93
CA PRO A 269 8.33 -12.67 -16.45
C PRO A 269 8.91 -13.86 -15.67
N SER A 270 9.36 -14.90 -16.38
CA SER A 270 9.86 -16.16 -15.81
C SER A 270 11.06 -16.01 -14.86
N TRP A 271 11.90 -15.00 -15.07
CA TRP A 271 13.04 -14.69 -14.18
C TRP A 271 12.62 -14.26 -12.77
N LEU A 272 11.37 -13.81 -12.58
CA LEU A 272 10.81 -13.57 -11.23
C LEU A 272 10.54 -14.87 -10.49
N ASP A 273 10.29 -15.98 -11.20
CA ASP A 273 10.09 -17.30 -10.59
C ASP A 273 11.44 -17.95 -10.25
N ALA A 274 12.48 -17.65 -11.04
CA ALA A 274 13.84 -18.10 -10.79
C ALA A 274 14.49 -17.51 -9.52
N LYS A 275 13.94 -16.43 -8.96
CA LYS A 275 14.47 -15.81 -7.73
C LYS A 275 14.23 -16.64 -6.47
N GLY A 276 13.45 -17.72 -6.54
CA GLY A 276 13.11 -18.56 -5.38
C GLY A 276 12.10 -17.87 -4.44
N ALA A 277 11.80 -18.49 -3.30
CA ALA A 277 10.81 -17.94 -2.36
C ALA A 277 11.21 -16.53 -1.87
N ALA A 278 10.23 -15.63 -1.84
CA ALA A 278 10.41 -14.31 -1.26
C ALA A 278 10.50 -14.39 0.27
N LEU A 279 11.40 -13.61 0.84
CA LEU A 279 11.50 -13.46 2.29
C LEU A 279 10.37 -12.57 2.82
N ARG A 280 9.95 -12.83 4.06
CA ARG A 280 8.92 -12.07 4.77
C ARG A 280 9.41 -10.67 5.15
N SER A 281 8.47 -9.72 5.29
CA SER A 281 8.78 -8.32 5.66
C SER A 281 9.48 -8.26 7.02
N GLU A 282 8.98 -9.05 7.96
CA GLU A 282 9.46 -9.18 9.34
C GLU A 282 10.90 -9.72 9.37
N THR A 283 11.31 -10.50 8.37
CA THR A 283 12.69 -10.97 8.23
C THR A 283 13.62 -9.80 7.93
N TYR A 284 13.23 -8.88 7.04
CA TYR A 284 14.03 -7.67 6.77
C TYR A 284 14.08 -6.76 7.99
N GLU A 285 12.98 -6.57 8.69
CA GLU A 285 12.93 -5.78 9.93
C GLU A 285 13.82 -6.38 11.02
N THR A 286 13.78 -7.71 11.18
CA THR A 286 14.64 -8.45 12.10
C THR A 286 16.12 -8.26 11.77
N VAL A 287 16.49 -8.33 10.48
CA VAL A 287 17.88 -8.11 10.05
C VAL A 287 18.32 -6.66 10.31
N LYS A 288 17.48 -5.66 9.97
CA LYS A 288 17.77 -4.24 10.25
C LYS A 288 18.07 -4.01 11.73
N LEU A 289 17.31 -4.68 12.61
CA LEU A 289 17.44 -4.53 14.06
C LEU A 289 18.65 -5.26 14.63
N ARG A 290 18.96 -6.47 14.12
CA ARG A 290 20.08 -7.29 14.62
C ARG A 290 21.44 -6.93 14.05
N PHE A 291 21.49 -6.43 12.81
CA PHE A 291 22.73 -6.15 12.08
C PHE A 291 22.72 -4.73 11.49
N PRO A 292 22.71 -3.69 12.34
CA PRO A 292 22.66 -2.31 11.87
C PRO A 292 23.92 -1.95 11.07
N GLY A 293 23.74 -1.32 9.91
CA GLY A 293 24.84 -0.83 9.05
C GLY A 293 25.13 -1.69 7.82
N TYR A 294 24.60 -2.91 7.74
CA TYR A 294 24.74 -3.75 6.54
C TYR A 294 23.71 -3.39 5.46
N ASP A 295 24.12 -3.44 4.18
CA ASP A 295 23.18 -3.39 3.04
C ASP A 295 22.49 -4.75 2.90
N ILE A 296 21.24 -4.79 3.33
CA ILE A 296 20.44 -6.01 3.38
C ILE A 296 20.19 -6.58 1.98
N TYR A 297 20.01 -5.74 0.97
CA TYR A 297 19.73 -6.21 -0.38
C TYR A 297 20.98 -6.76 -1.08
N PHE A 298 22.15 -6.22 -0.73
CA PHE A 298 23.43 -6.78 -1.16
C PHE A 298 23.65 -8.17 -0.56
N VAL A 299 23.51 -8.30 0.76
CA VAL A 299 23.71 -9.58 1.46
C VAL A 299 22.69 -10.63 1.03
N GLU A 300 21.44 -10.24 0.76
CA GLU A 300 20.46 -11.15 0.15
C GLU A 300 20.87 -11.60 -1.25
N GLY A 301 21.46 -10.71 -2.05
CA GLY A 301 22.06 -11.08 -3.34
C GLY A 301 23.14 -12.15 -3.19
N GLN A 302 24.03 -11.99 -2.20
CA GLN A 302 25.06 -12.98 -1.87
C GLN A 302 24.46 -14.32 -1.43
N TRP A 303 23.43 -14.28 -0.59
CA TRP A 303 22.72 -15.48 -0.15
C TRP A 303 22.07 -16.22 -1.32
N ARG A 304 21.37 -15.49 -2.19
CA ARG A 304 20.71 -16.08 -3.37
C ARG A 304 21.71 -16.65 -4.37
N ALA A 305 22.85 -15.99 -4.56
CA ALA A 305 23.95 -16.53 -5.37
C ALA A 305 24.55 -17.80 -4.75
N TRP A 306 24.78 -17.81 -3.43
CA TRP A 306 25.28 -18.99 -2.70
C TRP A 306 24.29 -20.15 -2.67
N ALA A 307 22.99 -19.85 -2.72
CA ALA A 307 21.91 -20.84 -2.79
C ALA A 307 21.64 -21.35 -4.21
N ALA A 308 22.17 -20.67 -5.24
CA ALA A 308 21.95 -21.06 -6.63
C ALA A 308 22.51 -22.48 -6.87
N GLY A 309 21.65 -23.39 -7.36
CA GLY A 309 21.98 -24.80 -7.60
C GLY A 309 21.80 -25.73 -6.40
N LYS A 310 21.35 -25.23 -5.25
CA LYS A 310 21.01 -26.05 -4.07
C LYS A 310 19.51 -26.33 -4.00
N PRO A 311 19.09 -27.42 -3.32
CA PRO A 311 17.68 -27.64 -3.03
C PRO A 311 17.07 -26.44 -2.27
N PRO A 312 15.80 -26.07 -2.56
CA PRO A 312 15.13 -24.98 -1.86
C PRO A 312 15.13 -25.19 -0.34
N ALA A 313 15.47 -24.16 0.42
CA ALA A 313 15.41 -24.22 1.87
C ALA A 313 13.96 -24.48 2.34
N ARG A 314 13.80 -25.36 3.34
CA ARG A 314 12.49 -25.63 3.95
C ARG A 314 11.87 -24.38 4.60
N ASP A 315 12.71 -23.54 5.18
CA ASP A 315 12.34 -22.23 5.74
C ASP A 315 13.36 -21.18 5.22
N PRO A 316 13.03 -20.45 4.14
CA PRO A 316 13.95 -19.50 3.52
C PRO A 316 14.27 -18.33 4.44
N ASP A 317 13.35 -17.91 5.32
CA ASP A 317 13.58 -16.83 6.27
C ASP A 317 14.64 -17.21 7.31
N LYS A 318 14.50 -18.39 7.93
CA LYS A 318 15.51 -18.89 8.88
C LYS A 318 16.85 -19.15 8.21
N ALA A 319 16.84 -19.71 7.01
CA ALA A 319 18.06 -19.95 6.24
C ALA A 319 18.79 -18.64 5.93
N TYR A 320 18.06 -17.62 5.50
CA TYR A 320 18.63 -16.30 5.26
C TYR A 320 19.17 -15.65 6.55
N LEU A 321 18.43 -15.68 7.66
CA LEU A 321 18.91 -15.14 8.94
C LEU A 321 20.20 -15.83 9.42
N ALA A 322 20.30 -17.14 9.24
CA ALA A 322 21.52 -17.90 9.56
C ALA A 322 22.69 -17.55 8.63
N PHE A 323 22.42 -17.43 7.32
CA PHE A 323 23.41 -16.97 6.35
C PHE A 323 23.90 -15.56 6.69
N PHE A 324 22.98 -14.63 6.99
CA PHE A 324 23.30 -13.25 7.32
C PHE A 324 24.19 -13.16 8.56
N LYS A 325 23.88 -13.93 9.61
CA LYS A 325 24.71 -14.02 10.81
C LYS A 325 26.15 -14.43 10.46
N THR A 326 26.29 -15.46 9.63
CA THR A 326 27.60 -15.96 9.18
C THR A 326 28.33 -14.92 8.32
N TYR A 327 27.60 -14.26 7.41
CA TYR A 327 28.13 -13.20 6.56
C TYR A 327 28.67 -12.04 7.41
N ALA A 328 27.90 -11.57 8.40
CA ALA A 328 28.29 -10.48 9.29
C ALA A 328 29.50 -10.84 10.17
N GLN A 329 29.60 -12.10 10.62
CA GLN A 329 30.78 -12.59 11.34
C GLN A 329 32.05 -12.55 10.48
N ASN A 330 31.93 -12.86 9.18
CA ASN A 330 33.05 -12.87 8.25
C ASN A 330 33.37 -11.49 7.64
N ASN A 331 32.48 -10.51 7.77
CA ASN A 331 32.60 -9.17 7.17
C ASN A 331 32.22 -8.07 8.18
N PRO A 332 32.95 -7.90 9.30
CA PRO A 332 32.63 -6.90 10.32
C PRO A 332 32.74 -5.47 9.77
N ILE A 333 31.88 -4.57 10.26
CA ILE A 333 31.79 -3.14 9.86
C ILE A 333 32.10 -2.25 11.07
#